data_AF-A0A5C6S952-F1
#
_entry.id   AF-A0A5C6S952-F1
#
_cell.length_a   1.000
_cell.length_b   1.000
_cell.length_c   1.000
_cell.angle_alpha   90.00
_cell.angle_beta   90.00
_cell.angle_gamma   90.00
#
_symmetry.space_group_name_H-M   'P 1'
#
loop_
_entity.id
_entity.type
_entity.pdbx_description
1 polymer ?
#
loop_
_entity_poly.entity_id
_entity_poly.type
_entity_poly.pdbx_seq_one_letter_code
_entity_poly.pdbx_strand_id
1 'polypeptide(L)'
;MKGSAVPIFRGQGKVIYFAHVPKCAGSSAEDYLRRFGCVAMLDRKYKAGRGRNWTQSSPQHMLAKDLERLFPADFFDAGFAIVRAPKARLRSAFHYHRDHEKRIPAGETFANFVQQIEGFDDRRHRSFDHHFLPQNAFVPDWCRVFRLEDGTAALEDWLAGLLDLPATAPFPQELRGSYKAAADDDQQTDDLIRRIYNADYERFGYS
;
A
#
# COMPACT_ATOMS: atom_id res chain seq x y z
N MET A 1 -8.24 11.48 -10.52
CA MET A 1 -7.05 12.20 -10.01
C MET A 1 -5.93 11.21 -9.74
N LYS A 2 -4.67 11.58 -9.99
CA LYS A 2 -3.50 10.73 -9.72
C LYS A 2 -3.35 10.60 -8.21
N GLY A 3 -3.66 9.41 -7.71
CA GLY A 3 -3.53 9.09 -6.30
C GLY A 3 -2.10 8.71 -5.94
N SER A 4 -1.64 9.19 -4.81
CA SER A 4 -0.25 9.07 -4.33
C SER A 4 -0.34 9.20 -2.82
N ALA A 5 -0.14 8.12 -2.07
CA ALA A 5 -0.52 8.17 -0.66
C ALA A 5 0.52 8.84 0.24
N VAL A 6 0.17 8.94 1.51
CA VAL A 6 0.87 9.67 2.57
C VAL A 6 1.51 8.68 3.52
N PRO A 7 2.77 8.86 3.92
CA PRO A 7 3.34 8.06 5.00
C PRO A 7 3.27 8.77 6.37
N ILE A 8 3.13 10.10 6.44
CA ILE A 8 3.03 10.82 7.73
C ILE A 8 1.87 11.81 7.71
N PHE A 9 0.97 11.69 8.69
CA PHE A 9 -0.12 12.61 8.95
C PHE A 9 0.12 13.38 10.25
N ARG A 10 -0.23 14.66 10.27
CA ARG A 10 -0.27 15.48 11.49
C ARG A 10 -1.62 16.20 11.59
N GLY A 11 -2.33 15.98 12.68
CA GLY A 11 -3.62 16.62 12.96
C GLY A 11 -4.03 16.39 14.40
N GLN A 12 -4.80 17.32 14.97
CA GLN A 12 -5.33 17.20 16.34
C GLN A 12 -4.24 16.93 17.40
N GLY A 13 -3.09 17.58 17.25
CA GLY A 13 -1.94 17.42 18.14
C GLY A 13 -1.17 16.10 17.98
N LYS A 14 -1.61 15.20 17.09
CA LYS A 14 -1.01 13.88 16.89
C LYS A 14 -0.21 13.79 15.58
N VAL A 15 0.79 12.94 15.58
CA VAL A 15 1.58 12.51 14.42
C VAL A 15 1.34 11.02 14.21
N ILE A 16 0.71 10.67 13.09
CA ILE A 16 0.32 9.31 12.76
C ILE A 16 1.13 8.83 11.56
N TYR A 17 1.69 7.62 11.67
CA TYR A 17 2.28 6.93 10.53
C TYR A 17 1.21 6.16 9.74
N PHE A 18 1.14 6.37 8.44
CA PHE A 18 0.36 5.52 7.56
C PHE A 18 1.33 4.64 6.76
N ALA A 19 1.43 3.37 7.15
CA ALA A 19 2.20 2.35 6.44
C ALA A 19 1.55 2.05 5.09
N HIS A 20 1.88 2.87 4.08
CA HIS A 20 1.22 2.79 2.79
C HIS A 20 1.75 1.63 1.96
N VAL A 21 0.92 0.59 1.91
CA VAL A 21 1.09 -0.56 1.03
C VAL A 21 0.55 -0.21 -0.37
N PRO A 22 1.35 -0.34 -1.44
CA PRO A 22 0.89 -0.09 -2.80
C PRO A 22 -0.36 -0.91 -3.14
N LYS A 23 -1.34 -0.24 -3.78
CA LYS A 23 -2.61 -0.83 -4.28
C LYS A 23 -3.62 -1.25 -3.20
N CYS A 24 -3.47 -0.74 -1.98
CA CYS A 24 -4.38 -0.96 -0.85
C CYS A 24 -5.14 0.32 -0.47
N ALA A 25 -5.71 1.02 -1.46
CA ALA A 25 -6.49 2.26 -1.26
C ALA A 25 -5.73 3.43 -0.57
N GLY A 26 -4.42 3.55 -0.78
CA GLY A 26 -3.63 4.61 -0.15
C GLY A 26 -4.06 6.04 -0.51
N SER A 27 -4.39 6.29 -1.78
CA SER A 27 -4.91 7.60 -2.23
C SER A 27 -6.19 8.00 -1.51
N SER A 28 -7.04 7.01 -1.26
CA SER A 28 -8.28 7.19 -0.53
C SER A 28 -8.05 7.62 0.91
N ALA A 29 -7.13 6.92 1.59
CA ALA A 29 -6.75 7.25 2.96
C ALA A 29 -6.07 8.62 3.05
N GLU A 30 -5.26 8.99 2.06
CA GLU A 30 -4.72 10.34 1.94
C GLU A 30 -5.85 11.39 1.89
N ASP A 31 -6.77 11.27 0.93
CA ASP A 31 -7.83 12.26 0.71
C ASP A 31 -8.72 12.40 1.95
N TYR A 32 -8.95 11.28 2.65
CA TYR A 32 -9.63 11.27 3.93
C TYR A 32 -8.86 12.05 5.02
N LEU A 33 -7.60 11.69 5.26
CA LEU A 33 -6.76 12.31 6.31
C LEU A 33 -6.57 13.81 6.08
N ARG A 34 -6.43 14.25 4.83
CA ARG A 34 -6.29 15.68 4.47
C ARG A 34 -7.45 16.56 4.93
N ARG A 35 -8.60 15.98 5.24
CA ARG A 35 -9.76 16.72 5.78
C ARG A 35 -9.54 17.19 7.23
N PHE A 36 -8.63 16.56 7.96
CA PHE A 36 -8.45 16.77 9.40
C PHE A 36 -7.04 17.26 9.79
N GLY A 37 -6.16 17.47 8.80
CA GLY A 37 -4.79 17.87 9.09
C GLY A 37 -3.89 17.90 7.87
N CYS A 38 -2.59 17.99 8.14
CA CYS A 38 -1.55 18.04 7.13
C CYS A 38 -0.94 16.66 6.89
N VAL A 39 -0.45 16.46 5.68
CA VAL A 39 0.23 15.24 5.28
C VAL A 39 1.61 15.58 4.74
N ALA A 40 2.59 14.75 5.06
CA ALA A 40 3.99 14.92 4.70
C ALA A 40 4.54 13.68 4.01
N MET A 41 5.76 13.79 3.48
CA MET A 41 6.49 12.68 2.86
C MET A 41 5.76 12.07 1.65
N LEU A 42 5.11 12.95 0.89
CA LEU A 42 4.36 12.63 -0.31
C LEU A 42 5.08 13.20 -1.54
N ASP A 43 5.45 12.35 -2.49
CA ASP A 43 5.93 12.78 -3.81
C ASP A 43 5.03 12.28 -4.93
N ARG A 44 4.18 13.21 -5.41
CA ARG A 44 3.27 13.03 -6.56
C ARG A 44 3.97 12.98 -7.92
N LYS A 45 5.22 13.45 -7.98
CA LYS A 45 6.01 13.55 -9.20
C LYS A 45 7.05 12.44 -9.30
N TYR A 46 7.16 11.60 -8.27
CA TYR A 46 8.06 10.46 -8.27
C TYR A 46 7.83 9.58 -9.48
N LYS A 47 8.94 9.19 -10.13
CA LYS A 47 8.94 8.20 -11.21
C LYS A 47 10.18 7.34 -11.06
N ALA A 48 10.01 6.05 -10.77
CA ALA A 48 11.16 5.15 -10.63
C ALA A 48 12.08 5.19 -11.87
N GLY A 49 13.39 5.07 -11.64
CA GLY A 49 14.41 5.11 -12.70
C GLY A 49 14.80 6.51 -13.19
N ARG A 50 14.25 7.60 -12.62
CA ARG A 50 14.73 8.96 -12.92
C ARG A 50 15.92 9.35 -12.04
N GLY A 51 17.02 9.78 -12.66
CA GLY A 51 18.25 10.17 -11.96
C GLY A 51 18.18 11.42 -11.06
N ARG A 52 17.01 12.05 -10.90
CA ARG A 52 16.80 13.20 -10.00
C ARG A 52 16.01 12.85 -8.74
N ASN A 53 15.64 11.59 -8.56
CA ASN A 53 14.93 11.18 -7.36
C ASN A 53 15.90 11.19 -6.18
N TRP A 54 15.49 11.81 -5.07
CA TRP A 54 16.25 11.79 -3.82
C TRP A 54 16.29 10.38 -3.19
N THR A 55 15.22 9.62 -3.38
CA THR A 55 15.03 8.26 -2.86
C THR A 55 14.90 7.24 -3.99
N GLN A 56 15.10 5.96 -3.67
CA GLN A 56 15.06 4.86 -4.65
C GLN A 56 13.65 4.30 -4.90
N SER A 57 12.70 4.64 -4.04
CA SER A 57 11.25 4.48 -4.18
C SER A 57 10.57 5.80 -3.81
N SER A 58 9.29 5.95 -4.13
CA SER A 58 8.52 7.08 -3.65
C SER A 58 8.52 7.08 -2.10
N PRO A 59 8.59 8.25 -1.47
CA PRO A 59 8.67 8.36 -0.01
C PRO A 59 7.45 7.74 0.69
N GLN A 60 6.31 7.69 -0.01
CA GLN A 60 5.12 6.99 0.43
C GLN A 60 5.16 5.45 0.33
N HIS A 61 6.20 4.86 -0.25
CA HIS A 61 6.44 3.41 -0.25
C HIS A 61 7.69 3.06 0.57
N MET A 62 7.92 3.81 1.65
CA MET A 62 8.98 3.54 2.62
C MET A 62 8.78 2.16 3.24
N LEU A 63 9.85 1.38 3.32
CA LEU A 63 9.84 0.07 3.97
C LEU A 63 9.92 0.23 5.49
N ALA A 64 9.34 -0.70 6.23
CA ALA A 64 9.31 -0.67 7.70
C ALA A 64 10.73 -0.56 8.29
N LYS A 65 11.68 -1.34 7.75
CA LYS A 65 13.10 -1.28 8.16
C LYS A 65 13.74 0.09 7.97
N ASP A 66 13.32 0.85 6.95
CA ASP A 66 13.86 2.18 6.68
C ASP A 66 13.23 3.21 7.63
N LEU A 67 11.94 3.06 7.93
CA LEU A 67 11.24 3.87 8.93
C LEU A 67 11.91 3.76 10.30
N GLU A 68 12.11 2.52 10.78
CA GLU A 68 12.71 2.22 12.10
C GLU A 68 14.13 2.75 12.23
N ARG A 69 14.86 2.86 11.12
CA ARG A 69 16.21 3.45 11.10
C ARG A 69 16.19 4.98 11.10
N LEU A 70 15.15 5.59 10.52
CA LEU A 70 15.09 7.04 10.30
C LEU A 70 14.38 7.79 11.43
N PHE A 71 13.45 7.15 12.12
CA PHE A 71 12.66 7.77 13.18
C PHE A 71 12.98 7.12 14.53
N PRO A 72 13.15 7.90 15.60
CA PRO A 72 13.29 7.34 16.93
C PRO A 72 12.01 6.61 17.35
N ALA A 73 12.15 5.68 18.29
CA ALA A 73 11.00 5.16 19.01
C ALA A 73 10.15 6.32 19.57
N ASP A 74 8.83 6.17 19.58
CA ASP A 74 7.86 7.14 20.09
C ASP A 74 7.75 8.46 19.31
N PHE A 75 8.35 8.57 18.11
CA PHE A 75 8.10 9.73 17.24
C PHE A 75 6.63 9.83 16.79
N PHE A 76 5.97 8.69 16.59
CA PHE A 76 4.59 8.60 16.17
C PHE A 76 3.69 8.26 17.35
N ASP A 77 2.58 8.99 17.49
CA ASP A 77 1.55 8.70 18.49
C ASP A 77 0.81 7.40 18.19
N ALA A 78 0.72 7.05 16.91
CA ALA A 78 0.07 5.85 16.42
C ALA A 78 0.49 5.55 14.97
N GLY A 79 0.16 4.36 14.49
CA GLY A 79 0.26 4.07 13.07
C GLY A 79 -0.67 2.97 12.63
N PHE A 80 -0.95 2.96 11.35
CA PHE A 80 -1.85 1.99 10.74
C PHE A 80 -1.43 1.63 9.33
N ALA A 81 -1.95 0.50 8.84
CA ALA A 81 -1.81 0.04 7.48
C ALA A 81 -3.18 -0.35 6.93
N ILE A 82 -3.36 -0.17 5.62
CA ILE A 82 -4.42 -0.84 4.88
C ILE A 82 -3.75 -1.92 4.04
N VAL A 83 -4.18 -3.16 4.21
CA VAL A 83 -3.69 -4.33 3.48
C VAL A 83 -4.80 -4.88 2.58
N ARG A 84 -4.43 -5.77 1.66
CA ARG A 84 -5.34 -6.39 0.70
C ARG A 84 -4.93 -7.84 0.45
N ALA A 85 -5.86 -8.70 0.08
CA ALA A 85 -5.58 -10.08 -0.31
C ALA A 85 -4.42 -10.12 -1.34
N PRO A 86 -3.33 -10.89 -1.10
CA PRO A 86 -2.11 -10.80 -1.91
C PRO A 86 -2.33 -10.96 -3.41
N LYS A 87 -3.12 -11.95 -3.85
CA LYS A 87 -3.50 -12.15 -5.26
C LYS A 87 -4.18 -10.92 -5.86
N ALA A 88 -5.16 -10.35 -5.15
CA ALA A 88 -5.92 -9.19 -5.61
C ALA A 88 -5.03 -7.93 -5.70
N ARG A 89 -4.14 -7.74 -4.72
CA ARG A 89 -3.15 -6.66 -4.72
C ARG A 89 -2.17 -6.81 -5.88
N LEU A 90 -1.59 -7.99 -6.06
CA LEU A 90 -0.64 -8.28 -7.13
C LEU A 90 -1.25 -8.02 -8.50
N ARG A 91 -2.47 -8.50 -8.74
CA ARG A 91 -3.20 -8.24 -10.00
C ARG A 91 -3.44 -6.75 -10.22
N SER A 92 -3.81 -6.01 -9.17
CA SER A 92 -3.96 -4.55 -9.25
C SER A 92 -2.64 -3.84 -9.60
N ALA A 93 -1.51 -4.31 -9.06
CA ALA A 93 -0.19 -3.78 -9.37
C ALA A 93 0.23 -4.12 -10.82
N PHE A 94 -0.02 -5.34 -11.27
CA PHE A 94 0.21 -5.78 -12.64
C PHE A 94 -0.52 -4.89 -13.66
N HIS A 95 -1.84 -4.73 -13.52
CA HIS A 95 -2.62 -3.87 -14.42
C HIS A 95 -2.19 -2.40 -14.32
N TYR A 96 -1.86 -1.91 -13.12
CA TYR A 96 -1.32 -0.57 -12.96
C TYR A 96 -0.03 -0.37 -13.77
N HIS A 97 0.90 -1.31 -13.68
CA HIS A 97 2.18 -1.19 -14.38
C HIS A 97 2.10 -1.47 -15.88
N ARG A 98 1.18 -2.33 -16.32
CA ARG A 98 0.94 -2.60 -17.74
C ARG A 98 0.18 -1.47 -18.42
N ASP A 99 -0.93 -1.05 -17.85
CA ASP A 99 -1.92 -0.22 -18.54
C ASP A 99 -1.69 1.28 -18.27
N HIS A 100 -1.20 1.66 -17.07
CA HIS A 100 -0.99 3.06 -16.70
C HIS A 100 0.48 3.49 -16.77
N GLU A 101 1.40 2.77 -16.12
CA GLU A 101 2.84 3.12 -16.14
C GLU A 101 3.55 2.65 -17.41
N LYS A 102 2.93 1.73 -18.17
CA LYS A 102 3.48 1.13 -19.41
C LYS A 102 4.90 0.55 -19.19
N ARG A 103 5.13 -0.04 -18.02
CA ARG A 103 6.37 -0.72 -17.63
C ARG A 103 6.35 -2.23 -17.85
N ILE A 104 5.15 -2.78 -18.03
CA ILE A 104 4.94 -4.18 -18.42
C ILE A 104 4.42 -4.16 -19.86
N PRO A 105 4.93 -5.01 -20.77
CA PRO A 105 4.45 -5.08 -22.14
C PRO A 105 2.93 -5.34 -22.20
N ALA A 106 2.23 -4.70 -23.15
CA ALA A 106 0.78 -4.82 -23.26
C ALA A 106 0.29 -6.26 -23.51
N GLY A 107 1.11 -7.08 -24.20
CA GLY A 107 0.83 -8.49 -24.46
C GLY A 107 1.25 -9.45 -23.34
N GLU A 108 1.87 -8.96 -22.26
CA GLU A 108 2.22 -9.79 -21.12
C GLU A 108 0.94 -10.26 -20.40
N THR A 109 0.93 -11.53 -19.99
CA THR A 109 -0.18 -12.11 -19.22
C THR A 109 0.11 -12.06 -17.74
N PHE A 110 -0.94 -12.09 -16.92
CA PHE A 110 -0.78 -12.08 -15.46
C PHE A 110 0.02 -13.30 -14.99
N ALA A 111 -0.38 -14.50 -15.39
CA ALA A 111 0.29 -15.76 -15.03
C ALA A 111 1.78 -15.76 -15.41
N ASN A 112 2.13 -15.37 -16.65
CA ASN A 112 3.52 -15.29 -17.09
C ASN A 112 4.32 -14.28 -16.27
N PHE A 113 3.72 -13.13 -15.92
CA PHE A 113 4.37 -12.14 -15.11
C PHE A 113 4.63 -12.63 -13.68
N VAL A 114 3.70 -13.38 -13.07
CA VAL A 114 3.90 -13.95 -11.72
C VAL A 114 5.15 -14.84 -11.68
N GLN A 115 5.37 -15.67 -12.71
CA GLN A 115 6.57 -16.53 -12.82
C GLN A 115 7.88 -15.72 -12.77
N GLN A 116 7.87 -14.45 -13.20
CA GLN A 116 9.06 -13.61 -13.21
C GLN A 116 9.39 -13.01 -11.84
N ILE A 117 8.40 -12.87 -10.94
CA ILE A 117 8.55 -12.12 -9.68
C ILE A 117 9.56 -12.77 -8.75
N GLU A 118 9.67 -14.11 -8.75
CA GLU A 118 10.64 -14.82 -7.92
C GLU A 118 12.09 -14.45 -8.21
N GLY A 119 12.37 -14.10 -9.46
CA GLY A 119 13.70 -13.67 -9.90
C GLY A 119 13.96 -12.18 -9.68
N PHE A 120 13.05 -11.43 -9.05
CA PHE A 120 13.25 -10.01 -8.83
C PHE A 120 14.28 -9.78 -7.73
N ASP A 121 15.33 -9.03 -8.07
CA ASP A 121 16.22 -8.45 -7.07
C ASP A 121 15.66 -7.11 -6.54
N ASP A 122 16.33 -6.54 -5.54
CA ASP A 122 15.98 -5.24 -4.97
C ASP A 122 15.86 -4.14 -6.04
N ARG A 123 16.74 -4.15 -7.05
CA ARG A 123 16.72 -3.15 -8.13
C ARG A 123 15.47 -3.29 -8.98
N ARG A 124 15.07 -4.52 -9.30
CA ARG A 124 13.86 -4.81 -10.07
C ARG A 124 12.62 -4.41 -9.28
N HIS A 125 12.55 -4.72 -7.99
CA HIS A 125 11.46 -4.23 -7.14
C HIS A 125 11.39 -2.70 -7.11
N ARG A 126 12.52 -2.00 -6.97
CA ARG A 126 12.59 -0.51 -7.02
C ARG A 126 12.15 0.05 -8.36
N SER A 127 12.45 -0.64 -9.46
CA SER A 127 12.01 -0.23 -10.81
C SER A 127 10.47 -0.24 -10.96
N PHE A 128 9.77 -0.99 -10.12
CA PHE A 128 8.32 -0.97 -9.98
C PHE A 128 7.85 -0.22 -8.74
N ASP A 129 8.67 0.67 -8.20
CA ASP A 129 8.36 1.45 -7.00
C ASP A 129 7.84 0.56 -5.86
N HIS A 130 8.47 -0.61 -5.70
CA HIS A 130 8.15 -1.66 -4.73
C HIS A 130 6.74 -2.28 -4.81
N HIS A 131 5.97 -2.06 -5.88
CA HIS A 131 4.58 -2.55 -5.95
C HIS A 131 4.43 -4.08 -5.89
N PHE A 132 5.50 -4.82 -6.16
CA PHE A 132 5.56 -6.28 -6.11
C PHE A 132 6.30 -6.84 -4.89
N LEU A 133 6.72 -5.98 -3.93
CA LEU A 133 7.19 -6.49 -2.63
C LEU A 133 6.01 -6.99 -1.80
N PRO A 134 6.21 -7.99 -0.93
CA PRO A 134 5.24 -8.36 0.09
C PRO A 134 4.82 -7.16 0.95
N GLN A 135 3.55 -7.14 1.34
CA GLN A 135 2.95 -6.08 2.16
C GLN A 135 3.63 -5.97 3.52
N ASN A 136 4.06 -7.11 4.08
CA ASN A 136 4.76 -7.15 5.37
C ASN A 136 6.03 -6.28 5.38
N ALA A 137 6.68 -6.08 4.23
CA ALA A 137 7.90 -5.27 4.13
C ALA A 137 7.64 -3.76 4.39
N PHE A 138 6.39 -3.32 4.27
CA PHE A 138 5.97 -1.92 4.47
C PHE A 138 5.39 -1.67 5.86
N VAL A 139 4.87 -2.70 6.53
CA VAL A 139 4.05 -2.55 7.74
C VAL A 139 4.90 -2.85 8.97
N PRO A 140 5.21 -1.86 9.82
CA PRO A 140 5.83 -2.11 11.13
C PRO A 140 4.93 -2.94 12.04
N ASP A 141 5.52 -3.69 12.98
CA ASP A 141 4.77 -4.59 13.87
C ASP A 141 3.82 -3.88 14.84
N TRP A 142 4.09 -2.62 15.15
CA TRP A 142 3.26 -1.79 16.03
C TRP A 142 2.08 -1.12 15.30
N CYS A 143 2.00 -1.23 13.97
CA CYS A 143 0.91 -0.64 13.21
C CYS A 143 -0.38 -1.45 13.33
N ARG A 144 -1.50 -0.74 13.54
CA ARG A 144 -2.83 -1.35 13.44
C ARG A 144 -3.16 -1.67 11.98
N VAL A 145 -3.57 -2.90 11.70
CA VAL A 145 -3.87 -3.34 10.33
C VAL A 145 -5.37 -3.35 10.06
N PHE A 146 -5.75 -2.83 8.90
CA PHE A 146 -7.12 -2.89 8.37
C PHE A 146 -7.11 -3.57 7.01
N ARG A 147 -7.94 -4.60 6.80
CA ARG A 147 -8.06 -5.26 5.49
C ARG A 147 -9.05 -4.50 4.63
N LEU A 148 -8.67 -4.26 3.38
CA LEU A 148 -9.52 -3.56 2.42
C LEU A 148 -10.86 -4.30 2.19
N GLU A 149 -10.83 -5.63 2.28
CA GLU A 149 -11.97 -6.52 2.12
C GLU A 149 -13.03 -6.36 3.23
N ASP A 150 -12.62 -5.90 4.42
CA ASP A 150 -13.53 -5.70 5.56
C ASP A 150 -14.25 -4.34 5.50
N GLY A 151 -13.95 -3.53 4.49
CA GLY A 151 -14.45 -2.16 4.35
C GLY A 151 -13.72 -1.16 5.25
N THR A 152 -14.27 0.05 5.36
CA THR A 152 -13.59 1.21 5.97
C THR A 152 -14.09 1.55 7.36
N ALA A 153 -15.23 1.01 7.80
CA ALA A 153 -15.88 1.41 9.05
C ALA A 153 -14.96 1.31 10.28
N ALA A 154 -14.25 0.18 10.44
CA ALA A 154 -13.33 0.00 11.56
C ALA A 154 -12.13 0.97 11.55
N LEU A 155 -11.66 1.37 10.35
CA LEU A 155 -10.61 2.38 10.21
C LEU A 155 -11.16 3.77 10.55
N GLU A 156 -12.35 4.10 10.08
CA GLU A 156 -13.05 5.36 10.37
C GLU A 156 -13.27 5.52 11.89
N ASP A 157 -13.81 4.49 12.56
CA ASP A 157 -14.04 4.50 14.00
C ASP A 157 -12.74 4.65 14.79
N TRP A 158 -11.68 3.94 14.38
CA TRP A 158 -10.39 4.04 15.04
C TRP A 158 -9.75 5.41 14.86
N LEU A 159 -9.78 5.99 13.65
CA LEU A 159 -9.27 7.34 13.40
C LEU A 159 -10.10 8.39 14.14
N ALA A 160 -11.43 8.23 14.20
CA ALA A 160 -12.30 9.15 14.93
C ALA A 160 -12.01 9.16 16.42
N GLY A 161 -11.86 7.98 17.05
CA GLY A 161 -11.48 7.89 18.46
C GLY A 161 -10.06 8.39 18.73
N LEU A 162 -9.12 8.11 17.83
CA LEU A 162 -7.74 8.54 17.98
C LEU A 162 -7.58 10.06 17.84
N LEU A 163 -8.31 10.69 16.93
CA LEU A 163 -8.18 12.10 16.60
C LEU A 163 -9.27 12.98 17.22
N ASP A 164 -10.14 12.40 18.06
CA ASP A 164 -11.31 13.07 18.64
C ASP A 164 -12.16 13.78 17.58
N LEU A 165 -12.44 13.07 16.48
CA LEU A 165 -13.19 13.62 15.34
C LEU A 165 -14.69 13.54 15.59
N PRO A 166 -15.48 14.51 15.10
CA PRO A 166 -16.92 14.43 15.13
C PRO A 166 -17.42 13.25 14.27
N ALA A 167 -18.49 12.59 14.72
CA ALA A 167 -19.06 11.34 14.17
C ALA A 167 -19.52 11.39 12.69
N THR A 168 -19.40 12.53 12.00
CA THR A 168 -20.03 12.79 10.70
C THR A 168 -19.05 12.92 9.53
N ALA A 169 -17.83 12.41 9.68
CA ALA A 169 -16.85 12.46 8.60
C ALA A 169 -16.59 11.07 7.99
N PRO A 170 -17.54 10.54 7.18
CA PRO A 170 -17.40 9.21 6.61
C PRO A 170 -16.33 9.19 5.51
N PHE A 171 -15.76 8.01 5.29
CA PHE A 171 -14.88 7.75 4.16
C PHE A 171 -15.71 7.76 2.86
N PRO A 172 -15.37 8.59 1.86
CA PRO A 172 -16.16 8.70 0.62
C PRO A 172 -16.38 7.34 -0.07
N GLN A 173 -17.60 7.07 -0.56
CA GLN A 173 -17.93 5.80 -1.24
C GLN A 173 -17.07 5.54 -2.49
N GLU A 174 -16.70 6.59 -3.23
CA GLU A 174 -15.86 6.52 -4.44
C GLU A 174 -14.44 5.98 -4.17
N LEU A 175 -14.07 5.90 -2.89
CA LEU A 175 -12.75 5.53 -2.40
C LEU A 175 -12.69 4.08 -1.87
N ARG A 176 -13.85 3.39 -1.81
CA ARG A 176 -13.97 1.96 -1.55
C ARG A 176 -13.56 1.21 -2.81
N GLY A 177 -12.30 0.79 -2.89
CA GLY A 177 -11.77 0.13 -4.09
C GLY A 177 -12.71 -0.97 -4.59
N SER A 178 -12.99 -0.99 -5.89
CA SER A 178 -13.79 -2.08 -6.47
C SER A 178 -12.95 -3.36 -6.51
N TYR A 179 -13.17 -4.25 -5.55
CA TYR A 179 -12.77 -5.64 -5.69
C TYR A 179 -13.80 -6.33 -6.58
N LYS A 180 -13.39 -6.66 -7.81
CA LYS A 180 -14.05 -7.71 -8.59
C LYS A 180 -13.16 -8.93 -8.49
N ALA A 181 -13.70 -10.05 -8.02
CA ALA A 181 -13.07 -11.34 -8.22
C ALA A 181 -12.85 -11.49 -9.74
N ALA A 182 -11.58 -11.57 -10.14
CA ALA A 182 -11.23 -11.84 -11.54
C ALA A 182 -11.36 -13.35 -11.78
N ALA A 183 -11.55 -13.72 -13.05
CA ALA A 183 -11.54 -15.12 -13.46
C ALA A 183 -10.32 -15.86 -12.88
N ASP A 184 -10.56 -17.09 -12.44
CA ASP A 184 -9.55 -17.94 -11.81
C ASP A 184 -8.36 -18.13 -12.76
N ASP A 185 -7.16 -17.75 -12.29
CA ASP A 185 -5.92 -18.25 -12.87
C ASP A 185 -5.83 -19.75 -12.59
N ASP A 186 -4.98 -20.47 -13.33
CA ASP A 186 -4.72 -21.87 -13.01
C ASP A 186 -4.14 -22.04 -11.60
N GLN A 187 -4.34 -23.23 -11.03
CA GLN A 187 -3.89 -23.59 -9.68
C GLN A 187 -2.38 -23.34 -9.49
N GLN A 188 -1.57 -23.54 -10.53
CA GLN A 188 -0.12 -23.35 -10.47
C GLN A 188 0.26 -21.88 -10.24
N THR A 189 -0.47 -20.95 -10.86
CA THR A 189 -0.31 -19.50 -10.61
C THR A 189 -0.68 -19.15 -9.17
N ASP A 190 -1.77 -19.72 -8.65
CA ASP A 190 -2.21 -19.47 -7.27
C ASP A 190 -1.24 -20.01 -6.22
N ASP A 191 -0.72 -21.21 -6.42
CA ASP A 191 0.30 -21.82 -5.56
C ASP A 191 1.59 -20.98 -5.54
N LEU A 192 1.98 -20.45 -6.70
CA LEU A 192 3.13 -19.57 -6.81
C LEU A 192 2.91 -18.25 -6.05
N ILE A 193 1.74 -17.62 -6.19
CA ILE A 193 1.41 -16.39 -5.44
C ILE A 193 1.45 -16.66 -3.94
N ARG A 194 0.86 -17.76 -3.48
CA ARG A 194 0.89 -18.16 -2.07
C ARG A 194 2.32 -18.31 -1.56
N ARG A 195 3.19 -18.93 -2.35
CA ARG A 195 4.59 -19.11 -2.00
C ARG A 195 5.36 -17.79 -1.93
N ILE A 196 5.22 -16.91 -2.92
CA ILE A 196 5.92 -15.61 -2.94
C ILE A 196 5.44 -14.71 -1.80
N TYR A 197 4.14 -14.71 -1.51
CA TYR A 197 3.53 -13.81 -0.53
C TYR A 197 3.14 -14.51 0.77
N ASN A 198 3.76 -15.64 1.11
CA ASN A 198 3.39 -16.47 2.27
C ASN A 198 3.30 -15.67 3.57
N ALA A 199 4.31 -14.83 3.83
CA ALA A 199 4.34 -13.98 5.01
C ALA A 199 3.21 -12.95 5.07
N ASP A 200 2.64 -12.52 3.93
CA ASP A 200 1.44 -11.67 3.93
C ASP A 200 0.19 -12.48 4.27
N TYR A 201 0.07 -13.71 3.75
CA TYR A 201 -1.04 -14.60 4.06
C TYR A 201 -1.08 -14.91 5.57
N GLU A 202 0.06 -15.32 6.13
CA GLU A 202 0.20 -15.61 7.56
C GLU A 202 -0.03 -14.38 8.43
N ARG A 203 0.66 -13.26 8.17
CA ARG A 203 0.64 -12.09 9.04
C ARG A 203 -0.70 -11.36 9.03
N PHE A 204 -1.38 -11.32 7.88
CA PHE A 204 -2.60 -10.53 7.73
C PHE A 204 -3.88 -11.40 7.69
N GLY A 205 -3.77 -12.70 7.97
CA GLY A 205 -4.91 -13.59 8.09
C GLY A 205 -5.68 -13.77 6.79
N TYR A 206 -4.97 -13.95 5.68
CA TYR A 206 -5.57 -14.34 4.41
C TYR A 206 -5.46 -15.86 4.24
N SER A 207 -6.52 -16.47 3.69
CA SER A 207 -6.62 -17.91 3.42
C SER A 207 -6.36 -18.27 1.99
#